data_AF-A0A067RH17-F1
#
_entry.id   AF-A0A067RH17-F1
#
_cell.length_a   1.000
_cell.length_b   1.000
_cell.length_c   1.000
_cell.angle_alpha   90.00
_cell.angle_beta   90.00
_cell.angle_gamma   90.00
#
_symmetry.space_group_name_H-M   'P 1'
#
loop_
_entity.id
_entity.type
_entity.pdbx_description
1 polymer ?
#
loop_
_entity_poly.entity_id
_entity_poly.type
_entity_poly.pdbx_seq_one_letter_code
_entity_poly.pdbx_strand_id
1 'polypeptide(L)'
;MPEDECVVCSAPAARKCSACRQTSYCSKEHQKQDWKKHKNACRCFEIRTSPELGKYLVASRDLSPGDVIISEGPLLVGPKLHTEQPLCLGCHAPTRFDSDYRCPKCLWPWCGPSCPADPKLHAPECSILRLQAKQSLASAARKDVAGYHYDAVTPLRCLLFQRRNPRKWEQILQMEAHLRHRGPGTDTYREIQDRVVNFLQENYLQNLPSVDVSGETVLQNCSQNTLHRICGVLDVNGLDIRLALGSEVVALYPTVYLIEHNCLPNTRHTFEINPGYKQYRITVTATQHIQKGEHIATMYTHALWGTQARRDHLLATKYFSCRCKRCSDPTELGTNISGLRCLGLHALSDGTSDADDGSCGGTQLPISPLDDNSDWRCDRCPIVMTSSEVSDLVSRIGEEVDTIQAGSPTVTQLEELLTKLSMFLHPHHYHLYSVKHTLVQLYGHQQGYQISQLSDQQLKRKAGMCRELLAITDTLDPGATRLALFSSVLLRELHCAEFYLARRDLEKEPPVVSARETIRRALEAKELLLRAIEILKPEPLFSSGAKMTELVQKTLFECDIWLKDKMSTIPT
;
A
#
# COMPACT_ATOMS: atom_id res chain seq x y z
N MET A 1 -13.88 -24.73 35.59
CA MET A 1 -13.85 -23.41 34.91
C MET A 1 -15.23 -22.79 35.07
N PRO A 2 -15.38 -21.48 35.25
CA PRO A 2 -16.72 -20.87 35.27
C PRO A 2 -17.39 -21.19 33.93
N GLU A 3 -18.61 -21.72 33.97
CA GLU A 3 -19.41 -21.89 32.76
C GLU A 3 -19.79 -20.49 32.24
N ASP A 4 -19.59 -20.24 30.95
CA ASP A 4 -19.97 -18.94 30.37
C ASP A 4 -21.51 -18.78 30.46
N GLU A 5 -21.98 -17.61 30.88
CA GLU A 5 -23.42 -17.32 31.03
C GLU A 5 -24.00 -16.63 29.79
N CYS A 6 -25.29 -16.86 29.53
CA CYS A 6 -26.01 -16.21 28.44
C CYS A 6 -26.21 -14.72 28.75
N VAL A 7 -25.73 -13.83 27.88
CA VAL A 7 -25.83 -12.36 28.07
C VAL A 7 -27.28 -11.83 28.14
N VAL A 8 -28.27 -12.64 27.74
CA VAL A 8 -29.69 -12.25 27.74
C VAL A 8 -30.45 -12.72 28.99
N CYS A 9 -30.15 -13.92 29.49
CA CYS A 9 -30.93 -14.55 30.57
C CYS A 9 -30.09 -15.15 31.71
N SER A 10 -28.77 -14.99 31.67
CA SER A 10 -27.79 -15.53 32.63
C SER A 10 -27.78 -17.05 32.81
N ALA A 11 -28.54 -17.80 32.01
CA ALA A 11 -28.48 -19.27 32.01
C ALA A 11 -27.13 -19.77 31.43
N PRO A 12 -26.67 -20.97 31.81
CA PRO A 12 -25.46 -21.57 31.23
C PRO A 12 -25.50 -21.57 29.69
N ALA A 13 -24.43 -21.10 29.07
CA ALA A 13 -24.35 -20.87 27.63
C ALA A 13 -23.19 -21.65 27.00
N ALA A 14 -23.54 -22.61 26.13
CA ALA A 14 -22.56 -23.40 25.38
C ALA A 14 -22.12 -22.74 24.05
N ARG A 15 -22.83 -21.71 23.56
CA ARG A 15 -22.58 -21.12 22.23
C ARG A 15 -21.98 -19.74 22.37
N LYS A 16 -20.78 -19.53 21.81
CA LYS A 16 -20.17 -18.20 21.70
C LYS A 16 -20.57 -17.52 20.39
N CYS A 17 -20.59 -16.19 20.37
CA CYS A 17 -20.69 -15.43 19.13
C CYS A 17 -19.61 -15.91 18.15
N SER A 18 -20.01 -16.36 16.95
CA SER A 18 -19.07 -16.91 15.97
C SER A 18 -18.04 -15.89 15.48
N ALA A 19 -18.39 -14.60 15.49
CA ALA A 19 -17.55 -13.53 14.96
C ALA A 19 -16.52 -13.01 15.97
N CYS A 20 -16.90 -12.73 17.22
CA CYS A 20 -15.97 -12.19 18.24
C CYS A 20 -15.59 -13.17 19.35
N ARG A 21 -16.38 -14.23 19.57
CA ARG A 21 -16.29 -15.16 20.71
C ARG A 21 -16.30 -14.52 22.11
N GLN A 22 -16.66 -13.23 22.23
CA GLN A 22 -16.68 -12.47 23.49
C GLN A 22 -17.99 -12.59 24.27
N THR A 23 -19.10 -12.95 23.61
CA THR A 23 -20.41 -13.14 24.25
C THR A 23 -20.89 -14.56 24.04
N SER A 24 -21.63 -15.05 25.04
CA SER A 24 -22.20 -16.39 25.04
C SER A 24 -23.73 -16.34 25.06
N TYR A 25 -24.35 -17.32 24.41
CA TYR A 25 -25.79 -17.46 24.26
C TYR A 25 -26.21 -18.91 24.54
N CYS A 26 -27.30 -19.09 25.28
CA CYS A 26 -27.89 -20.42 25.46
C CYS A 26 -28.65 -20.89 24.19
N SER A 27 -29.06 -19.96 23.31
CA SER A 27 -29.86 -20.24 22.10
C SER A 27 -29.56 -19.27 20.94
N LYS A 28 -29.99 -19.62 19.71
CA LYS A 28 -29.86 -18.72 18.54
C LYS A 28 -30.79 -17.51 18.67
N GLU A 29 -31.89 -17.69 19.36
CA GLU A 29 -32.91 -16.68 19.62
C GLU A 29 -32.35 -15.56 20.49
N HIS A 30 -31.64 -15.90 21.57
CA HIS A 30 -30.97 -14.91 22.42
C HIS A 30 -29.82 -14.21 21.69
N GLN A 31 -29.09 -14.91 20.81
CA GLN A 31 -28.12 -14.25 19.94
C GLN A 31 -28.79 -13.22 19.03
N LYS A 32 -29.91 -13.56 18.35
CA LYS A 32 -30.64 -12.61 17.51
C LYS A 32 -31.20 -11.42 18.29
N GLN A 33 -31.67 -11.66 19.52
CA GLN A 33 -32.18 -10.63 20.41
C GLN A 33 -31.08 -9.63 20.81
N ASP A 34 -29.93 -10.14 21.21
CA ASP A 34 -28.78 -9.32 21.59
C ASP A 34 -28.05 -8.71 20.38
N TRP A 35 -28.13 -9.30 19.19
CA TRP A 35 -27.39 -8.87 18.00
C TRP A 35 -27.57 -7.38 17.67
N LYS A 36 -28.75 -6.81 17.94
CA LYS A 36 -29.01 -5.37 17.76
C LYS A 36 -28.05 -4.49 18.56
N LYS A 37 -27.65 -4.95 19.76
CA LYS A 37 -26.67 -4.29 20.65
C LYS A 37 -25.25 -4.80 20.35
N HIS A 38 -25.07 -6.11 20.31
CA HIS A 38 -23.76 -6.74 20.20
C HIS A 38 -23.05 -6.49 18.86
N LYS A 39 -23.75 -6.37 17.73
CA LYS A 39 -23.13 -6.20 16.40
C LYS A 39 -22.11 -5.06 16.33
N ASN A 40 -22.30 -3.99 17.10
CA ASN A 40 -21.41 -2.82 17.10
C ASN A 40 -20.18 -3.02 18.00
N ALA A 41 -20.26 -3.96 18.95
CA ALA A 41 -19.18 -4.34 19.86
C ALA A 41 -18.48 -5.64 19.44
N CYS A 42 -19.08 -6.42 18.53
CA CYS A 42 -18.59 -7.69 18.04
C CYS A 42 -17.32 -7.51 17.20
N ARG A 43 -16.15 -7.60 17.85
CA ARG A 43 -14.84 -7.43 17.22
C ARG A 43 -14.02 -8.72 17.32
N CYS A 44 -13.31 -9.07 16.27
CA CYS A 44 -12.36 -10.18 16.28
C CYS A 44 -10.94 -9.75 16.72
N PHE A 45 -10.84 -8.60 17.39
CA PHE A 45 -9.60 -8.03 17.89
C PHE A 45 -9.80 -7.34 19.25
N GLU A 46 -8.70 -7.18 19.97
CA GLU A 46 -8.57 -6.41 21.21
C GLU A 46 -7.63 -5.22 20.96
N ILE A 47 -7.88 -4.10 21.64
CA ILE A 47 -6.97 -2.96 21.65
C ILE A 47 -6.06 -3.12 22.87
N ARG A 48 -4.75 -3.12 22.65
CA ARG A 48 -3.73 -3.12 23.71
C ARG A 48 -2.87 -1.87 23.62
N THR A 49 -2.08 -1.64 24.66
CA THR A 49 -1.16 -0.50 24.73
C THR A 49 0.23 -0.98 25.12
N SER A 50 1.28 -0.47 24.50
CA SER A 50 2.66 -0.62 24.94
C SER A 50 3.40 0.73 24.92
N PRO A 51 4.51 0.87 25.67
CA PRO A 51 5.35 2.05 25.60
C PRO A 51 5.91 2.33 24.20
N GLU A 52 6.19 1.29 23.41
CA GLU A 52 6.86 1.39 22.11
C GLU A 52 5.89 1.73 20.97
N LEU A 53 4.68 1.15 21.01
CA LEU A 53 3.71 1.22 19.90
C LEU A 53 2.55 2.19 20.19
N GLY A 54 2.40 2.62 21.45
CA GLY A 54 1.16 3.23 21.88
C GLY A 54 0.04 2.20 21.81
N LYS A 55 -1.12 2.57 21.24
CA LYS A 55 -2.25 1.65 21.07
C LYS A 55 -2.09 0.82 19.79
N TYR A 56 -2.33 -0.49 19.89
CA TYR A 56 -2.25 -1.42 18.77
C TYR A 56 -3.35 -2.49 18.86
N LEU A 57 -3.55 -3.24 17.77
CA LEU A 57 -4.55 -4.31 17.69
C LEU A 57 -3.90 -5.70 17.79
N VAL A 58 -4.54 -6.61 18.53
CA VAL A 58 -4.24 -8.04 18.52
C VAL A 58 -5.49 -8.86 18.24
N ALA A 59 -5.34 -10.05 17.65
CA ALA A 59 -6.47 -10.93 17.36
C ALA A 59 -7.10 -11.51 18.64
N SER A 60 -8.42 -11.45 18.77
CA SER A 60 -9.14 -12.02 19.93
C SER A 60 -9.47 -13.50 19.76
N ARG A 61 -9.28 -14.03 18.54
CA ARG A 61 -9.45 -15.42 18.12
C ARG A 61 -8.51 -15.70 16.95
N ASP A 62 -8.38 -16.96 16.56
CA ASP A 62 -7.71 -17.30 15.31
C ASP A 62 -8.50 -16.74 14.11
N LEU A 63 -7.78 -16.12 13.18
CA LEU A 63 -8.28 -15.56 11.92
C LEU A 63 -7.69 -16.35 10.76
N SER A 64 -8.50 -16.55 9.72
CA SER A 64 -8.06 -17.18 8.46
C SER A 64 -7.93 -16.15 7.34
N PRO A 65 -7.11 -16.40 6.31
CA PRO A 65 -7.08 -15.55 5.12
C PRO A 65 -8.50 -15.30 4.58
N GLY A 66 -8.83 -14.04 4.33
CA GLY A 66 -10.15 -13.59 3.88
C GLY A 66 -11.10 -13.15 5.01
N ASP A 67 -10.82 -13.44 6.28
CA ASP A 67 -11.64 -12.94 7.40
C ASP A 67 -11.65 -11.41 7.41
N VAL A 68 -12.84 -10.81 7.47
CA VAL A 68 -13.01 -9.36 7.64
C VAL A 68 -12.76 -8.99 9.10
N ILE A 69 -11.75 -8.14 9.31
CA ILE A 69 -11.33 -7.66 10.64
C ILE A 69 -12.05 -6.35 10.99
N ILE A 70 -12.03 -5.40 10.07
CA ILE A 70 -12.66 -4.08 10.21
C ILE A 70 -13.42 -3.76 8.93
N SER A 71 -14.64 -3.25 9.05
CA SER A 71 -15.36 -2.60 7.93
C SER A 71 -16.10 -1.37 8.41
N GLU A 72 -15.57 -0.18 8.09
CA GLU A 72 -16.06 1.08 8.65
C GLU A 72 -16.07 2.23 7.64
N GLY A 73 -16.96 3.19 7.87
CA GLY A 73 -16.98 4.43 7.11
C GLY A 73 -16.01 5.45 7.70
N PRO A 74 -15.57 6.44 6.91
CA PRO A 74 -14.65 7.46 7.40
C PRO A 74 -15.31 8.34 8.47
N LEU A 75 -14.52 8.77 9.46
CA LEU A 75 -14.86 9.88 10.34
C LEU A 75 -14.99 11.17 9.52
N LEU A 76 -14.03 11.36 8.62
CA LEU A 76 -13.82 12.52 7.77
C LEU A 76 -13.12 12.11 6.47
N VAL A 77 -13.43 12.79 5.37
CA VAL A 77 -12.69 12.75 4.11
C VAL A 77 -12.49 14.18 3.63
N GLY A 78 -11.40 14.47 2.95
CA GLY A 78 -11.21 15.73 2.24
C GLY A 78 -9.94 15.78 1.41
N PRO A 79 -9.65 16.93 0.76
CA PRO A 79 -8.41 17.15 0.04
C PRO A 79 -7.19 16.88 0.92
N LYS A 80 -6.15 16.29 0.35
CA LYS A 80 -4.86 16.09 1.00
C LYS A 80 -4.13 17.44 1.14
N LEU A 81 -3.24 17.57 2.12
CA LEU A 81 -2.25 18.66 2.11
C LEU A 81 -1.36 18.55 0.87
N HIS A 82 -0.98 19.70 0.32
CA HIS A 82 -0.22 19.82 -0.92
C HIS A 82 -0.95 19.27 -2.16
N THR A 83 -2.29 19.32 -2.15
CA THR A 83 -3.08 18.93 -3.34
C THR A 83 -2.86 19.95 -4.46
N GLU A 84 -2.25 19.52 -5.57
CA GLU A 84 -2.01 20.37 -6.75
C GLU A 84 -3.19 20.43 -7.73
N GLN A 85 -4.12 19.47 -7.62
CA GLN A 85 -5.28 19.36 -8.50
C GLN A 85 -6.55 19.94 -7.84
N PRO A 86 -7.26 20.90 -8.44
CA PRO A 86 -8.47 21.44 -7.84
C PRO A 86 -9.58 20.38 -7.80
N LEU A 87 -10.12 20.11 -6.61
CA LEU A 87 -11.15 19.09 -6.40
C LEU A 87 -12.53 19.71 -6.13
N CYS A 88 -13.58 19.02 -6.55
CA CYS A 88 -14.93 19.35 -6.11
C CYS A 88 -15.05 18.98 -4.62
N LEU A 89 -15.38 19.94 -3.77
CA LEU A 89 -15.52 19.67 -2.33
C LEU A 89 -16.71 18.75 -1.98
N GLY A 90 -17.62 18.49 -2.93
CA GLY A 90 -18.70 17.51 -2.78
C GLY A 90 -18.25 16.07 -3.05
N CYS A 91 -17.85 15.80 -4.30
CA CYS A 91 -17.58 14.43 -4.78
C CYS A 91 -16.09 14.07 -4.86
N HIS A 92 -15.20 15.05 -4.65
CA HIS A 92 -13.75 14.95 -4.82
C HIS A 92 -13.28 14.61 -6.24
N ALA A 93 -14.16 14.67 -7.24
CA ALA A 93 -13.74 14.57 -8.63
C ALA A 93 -12.86 15.78 -9.00
N PRO A 94 -11.84 15.59 -9.85
CA PRO A 94 -11.10 16.69 -10.45
C PRO A 94 -12.05 17.71 -11.07
N THR A 95 -11.83 18.97 -10.76
CA THR A 95 -12.53 20.09 -11.38
C THR A 95 -11.62 20.72 -12.42
N ARG A 96 -12.22 21.25 -13.48
CA ARG A 96 -11.46 22.10 -14.39
C ARG A 96 -11.47 23.51 -13.83
N PHE A 97 -10.29 24.12 -13.72
CA PHE A 97 -10.19 25.47 -13.17
C PHE A 97 -10.90 26.50 -14.07
N ASP A 98 -10.82 26.31 -15.39
CA ASP A 98 -11.48 27.14 -16.41
C ASP A 98 -13.00 26.91 -16.50
N SER A 99 -13.56 25.97 -15.74
CA SER A 99 -15.01 25.80 -15.65
C SER A 99 -15.63 26.98 -14.91
N ASP A 100 -16.85 27.35 -15.28
CA ASP A 100 -17.67 28.32 -14.52
C ASP A 100 -18.47 27.66 -13.38
N TYR A 101 -18.42 26.33 -13.23
CA TYR A 101 -19.19 25.64 -12.20
C TYR A 101 -18.60 25.90 -10.82
N ARG A 102 -19.37 26.58 -9.97
CA ARG A 102 -19.01 26.92 -8.59
C ARG A 102 -20.15 26.61 -7.64
N CYS A 103 -19.82 26.39 -6.37
CA CYS A 103 -20.82 26.35 -5.31
C CYS A 103 -21.54 27.71 -5.25
N PRO A 104 -22.88 27.78 -5.28
CA PRO A 104 -23.62 29.05 -5.30
C PRO A 104 -23.51 29.87 -4.00
N LYS A 105 -22.92 29.29 -2.94
CA LYS A 105 -22.78 29.95 -1.63
C LYS A 105 -21.37 30.46 -1.39
N CYS A 106 -20.37 29.58 -1.47
CA CYS A 106 -18.97 29.93 -1.18
C CYS A 106 -18.13 30.22 -2.43
N LEU A 107 -18.66 29.95 -3.63
CA LEU A 107 -17.97 30.14 -4.91
C LEU A 107 -16.70 29.29 -5.09
N TRP A 108 -16.59 28.16 -4.38
CA TRP A 108 -15.53 27.18 -4.60
C TRP A 108 -15.79 26.27 -5.81
N PRO A 109 -14.75 25.69 -6.43
CA PRO A 109 -14.88 24.83 -7.61
C PRO A 109 -15.86 23.68 -7.43
N TRP A 110 -16.67 23.44 -8.46
CA TRP A 110 -17.68 22.39 -8.49
C TRP A 110 -17.54 21.61 -9.80
N CYS A 111 -17.72 20.29 -9.78
CA CYS A 111 -17.48 19.48 -10.99
C CYS A 111 -18.55 19.64 -12.07
N GLY A 112 -19.74 20.13 -11.71
CA GLY A 112 -20.84 20.37 -12.64
C GLY A 112 -22.23 20.23 -11.99
N PRO A 113 -23.31 20.57 -12.73
CA PRO A 113 -24.68 20.55 -12.22
C PRO A 113 -25.15 19.12 -11.86
N SER A 114 -24.59 18.10 -12.51
CA SER A 114 -24.90 16.68 -12.27
C SER A 114 -23.95 16.02 -11.25
N CYS A 115 -23.36 16.79 -10.34
CA CYS A 115 -22.49 16.25 -9.30
C CYS A 115 -23.24 15.20 -8.46
N PRO A 116 -22.70 13.98 -8.29
CA PRO A 116 -23.39 12.90 -7.56
C PRO A 116 -23.29 13.04 -6.04
N ALA A 117 -22.55 14.04 -5.53
CA ALA A 117 -22.34 14.20 -4.10
C ALA A 117 -23.58 14.71 -3.38
N ASP A 118 -23.81 14.19 -2.18
CA ASP A 118 -24.76 14.79 -1.24
C ASP A 118 -24.26 16.20 -0.86
N PRO A 119 -25.04 17.27 -1.11
CA PRO A 119 -24.68 18.63 -0.71
C PRO A 119 -24.33 18.78 0.78
N LYS A 120 -24.80 17.87 1.65
CA LYS A 120 -24.48 17.83 3.08
C LYS A 120 -23.00 17.52 3.38
N LEU A 121 -22.25 16.97 2.43
CA LEU A 121 -20.81 16.71 2.59
C LEU A 121 -20.00 18.01 2.58
N HIS A 122 -20.35 18.95 1.68
CA HIS A 122 -19.68 20.25 1.57
C HIS A 122 -20.31 21.34 2.48
N ALA A 123 -21.60 21.21 2.81
CA ALA A 123 -22.32 22.16 3.64
C ALA A 123 -21.61 22.65 4.91
N PRO A 124 -20.83 21.82 5.66
CA PRO A 124 -20.21 22.24 6.91
C PRO A 124 -19.16 23.32 6.68
N GLU A 125 -18.12 23.05 5.88
CA GLU A 125 -17.09 24.04 5.60
C GLU A 125 -17.61 25.18 4.73
N CYS A 126 -18.61 24.94 3.87
CA CYS A 126 -19.25 25.98 3.08
C CYS A 126 -19.78 27.14 3.94
N SER A 127 -20.26 26.85 5.15
CA SER A 127 -20.76 27.86 6.10
C SER A 127 -19.70 28.87 6.54
N ILE A 128 -18.43 28.46 6.52
CA ILE A 128 -17.27 29.30 6.85
C ILE A 128 -16.67 29.89 5.57
N LEU A 129 -16.45 29.06 4.54
CA LEU A 129 -15.83 29.48 3.29
C LEU A 129 -16.61 30.60 2.58
N ARG A 130 -17.93 30.66 2.74
CA ARG A 130 -18.77 31.74 2.18
C ARG A 130 -18.44 33.14 2.72
N LEU A 131 -17.75 33.25 3.84
CA LEU A 131 -17.32 34.55 4.40
C LEU A 131 -16.30 35.24 3.48
N GLN A 132 -15.58 34.47 2.66
CA GLN A 132 -14.57 34.96 1.72
C GLN A 132 -15.00 34.76 0.25
N ALA A 133 -16.30 34.68 -0.03
CA ALA A 133 -16.80 34.42 -1.38
C ALA A 133 -16.30 35.44 -2.42
N LYS A 134 -16.11 36.72 -2.04
CA LYS A 134 -15.55 37.75 -2.93
C LYS A 134 -14.10 37.43 -3.34
N GLN A 135 -13.29 36.95 -2.41
CA GLN A 135 -11.91 36.53 -2.63
C GLN A 135 -11.84 35.26 -3.48
N SER A 136 -12.76 34.30 -3.25
CA SER A 136 -12.91 33.13 -4.11
C SER A 136 -13.25 33.53 -5.55
N LEU A 137 -14.16 34.50 -5.74
CA LEU A 137 -14.49 35.03 -7.07
C LEU A 137 -13.28 35.70 -7.73
N ALA A 138 -12.51 36.50 -6.98
CA ALA A 138 -11.29 37.12 -7.50
C ALA A 138 -10.24 36.08 -7.93
N SER A 139 -10.09 35.00 -7.15
CA SER A 139 -9.19 33.88 -7.47
C SER A 139 -9.67 33.13 -8.71
N ALA A 140 -10.98 32.94 -8.87
CA ALA A 140 -11.58 32.40 -10.10
C ALA A 140 -11.21 33.26 -11.32
N ALA A 141 -11.40 34.58 -11.22
CA ALA A 141 -11.13 35.51 -12.31
C ALA A 141 -9.65 35.54 -12.73
N ARG A 142 -8.73 35.44 -11.76
CA ARG A 142 -7.27 35.40 -12.01
C ARG A 142 -6.73 34.07 -12.48
N LYS A 143 -7.56 33.03 -12.52
CA LYS A 143 -7.13 31.66 -12.77
C LYS A 143 -6.14 31.10 -11.75
N ASP A 144 -6.27 31.53 -10.51
CA ASP A 144 -5.34 31.24 -9.42
C ASP A 144 -5.82 30.06 -8.56
N VAL A 145 -5.21 28.89 -8.75
CA VAL A 145 -5.49 27.65 -7.99
C VAL A 145 -5.06 27.78 -6.53
N ALA A 146 -3.91 28.42 -6.29
CA ALA A 146 -3.36 28.60 -4.95
C ALA A 146 -4.30 29.43 -4.07
N GLY A 147 -5.02 30.39 -4.67
CA GLY A 147 -6.03 31.20 -3.98
C GLY A 147 -7.21 30.44 -3.37
N TYR A 148 -7.42 29.16 -3.72
CA TYR A 148 -8.42 28.30 -3.08
C TYR A 148 -7.87 27.49 -1.90
N HIS A 149 -6.58 27.53 -1.54
CA HIS A 149 -6.01 26.96 -0.31
C HIS A 149 -6.64 25.61 0.13
N TYR A 150 -6.63 24.60 -0.74
CA TYR A 150 -7.21 23.28 -0.48
C TYR A 150 -6.64 22.61 0.78
N ASP A 151 -5.39 22.93 1.14
CA ASP A 151 -4.69 22.49 2.35
C ASP A 151 -5.48 22.78 3.64
N ALA A 152 -6.25 23.86 3.66
CA ALA A 152 -7.00 24.29 4.84
C ALA A 152 -8.38 23.62 4.99
N VAL A 153 -8.89 22.95 3.94
CA VAL A 153 -10.26 22.42 3.92
C VAL A 153 -10.44 21.28 4.92
N THR A 154 -9.57 20.28 4.87
CA THR A 154 -9.69 19.10 5.74
C THR A 154 -9.47 19.45 7.21
N PRO A 155 -8.45 20.27 7.58
CA PRO A 155 -8.33 20.81 8.94
C PRO A 155 -9.56 21.60 9.42
N LEU A 156 -10.16 22.41 8.54
CA LEU A 156 -11.40 23.12 8.86
C LEU A 156 -12.58 22.16 9.10
N ARG A 157 -12.73 21.11 8.28
CA ARG A 157 -13.75 20.08 8.51
C ARG A 157 -13.56 19.37 9.86
N CYS A 158 -12.33 19.10 10.29
CA CYS A 158 -12.02 18.60 11.63
C CYS A 158 -12.51 19.56 12.72
N LEU A 159 -12.16 20.85 12.62
CA LEU A 159 -12.57 21.87 13.60
C LEU A 159 -14.09 21.94 13.76
N LEU A 160 -14.84 21.84 12.67
CA LEU A 160 -16.29 21.92 12.66
C LEU A 160 -16.98 20.74 13.38
N PHE A 161 -16.28 19.64 13.67
CA PHE A 161 -16.84 18.57 14.50
C PHE A 161 -17.05 18.97 15.96
N GLN A 162 -16.33 19.98 16.46
CA GLN A 162 -16.53 20.49 17.83
C GLN A 162 -18.00 20.74 18.13
N ARG A 163 -18.73 21.30 17.17
CA ARG A 163 -20.15 21.61 17.30
C ARG A 163 -21.04 20.51 16.75
N ARG A 164 -20.71 19.96 15.57
CA ARG A 164 -21.59 19.03 14.86
C ARG A 164 -21.59 17.62 15.44
N ASN A 165 -20.46 17.18 15.99
CA ASN A 165 -20.29 15.85 16.55
C ASN A 165 -19.12 15.81 17.56
N PRO A 166 -19.36 16.24 18.82
CA PRO A 166 -18.32 16.29 19.85
C PRO A 166 -17.61 14.95 20.08
N ARG A 167 -18.31 13.82 19.89
CA ARG A 167 -17.72 12.48 20.02
C ARG A 167 -16.67 12.21 18.93
N LYS A 168 -16.95 12.56 17.67
CA LYS A 168 -15.97 12.45 16.59
C LYS A 168 -14.78 13.39 16.83
N TRP A 169 -15.05 14.60 17.30
CA TRP A 169 -14.00 15.56 17.65
C TRP A 169 -13.05 15.00 18.71
N GLU A 170 -13.60 14.47 19.81
CA GLU A 170 -12.80 13.86 20.87
C GLU A 170 -11.97 12.67 20.34
N GLN A 171 -12.58 11.82 19.51
CA GLN A 171 -11.90 10.69 18.90
C GLN A 171 -10.72 11.12 18.00
N ILE A 172 -10.89 12.16 17.17
CA ILE A 172 -9.81 12.72 16.35
C ILE A 172 -8.70 13.26 17.23
N LEU A 173 -9.04 13.99 18.31
CA LEU A 173 -8.05 14.53 19.23
C LEU A 173 -7.30 13.46 20.04
N GLN A 174 -7.81 12.23 20.14
CA GLN A 174 -7.12 11.13 20.81
C GLN A 174 -6.09 10.41 19.91
N MET A 175 -6.11 10.67 18.60
CA MET A 175 -5.14 10.11 17.67
C MET A 175 -3.75 10.72 17.89
N GLU A 176 -2.69 9.97 17.57
CA GLU A 176 -1.32 10.44 17.70
C GLU A 176 -1.03 11.54 16.67
N ALA A 177 -0.36 12.61 17.07
CA ALA A 177 -0.05 13.75 16.23
C ALA A 177 1.45 14.05 16.17
N HIS A 178 2.27 13.31 16.93
CA HIS A 178 3.72 13.44 17.07
C HIS A 178 4.20 14.88 17.29
N LEU A 179 3.44 15.67 18.06
CA LEU A 179 3.71 17.11 18.26
C LEU A 179 5.12 17.42 18.78
N ARG A 180 5.75 16.47 19.50
CA ARG A 180 7.15 16.61 19.95
C ARG A 180 8.13 16.74 18.78
N HIS A 181 7.87 16.07 17.67
CA HIS A 181 8.68 16.11 16.45
C HIS A 181 8.18 17.14 15.42
N ARG A 182 7.06 17.80 15.71
CA ARG A 182 6.37 18.76 14.81
C ARG A 182 6.22 20.14 15.43
N GLY A 183 7.04 20.45 16.43
CA GLY A 183 6.98 21.71 17.16
C GLY A 183 7.66 22.87 16.43
N PRO A 184 7.61 24.09 17.01
CA PRO A 184 8.31 25.26 16.50
C PRO A 184 9.79 24.97 16.22
N GLY A 185 10.31 25.45 15.09
CA GLY A 185 11.69 25.21 14.63
C GLY A 185 11.82 24.10 13.59
N THR A 186 10.81 23.25 13.43
CA THR A 186 10.79 22.22 12.38
C THR A 186 10.25 22.78 11.05
N ASP A 187 10.67 22.18 9.93
CA ASP A 187 10.22 22.57 8.59
C ASP A 187 8.72 22.33 8.44
N THR A 188 8.24 21.17 8.91
CA THR A 188 6.83 20.82 8.98
C THR A 188 6.00 21.87 9.74
N TYR A 189 6.48 22.37 10.88
CA TYR A 189 5.77 23.41 11.62
C TYR A 189 5.65 24.69 10.78
N ARG A 190 6.73 25.13 10.11
CA ARG A 190 6.72 26.35 9.29
C ARG A 190 5.75 26.23 8.12
N GLU A 191 5.74 25.09 7.43
CA GLU A 191 4.84 24.83 6.30
C GLU A 191 3.37 24.83 6.72
N ILE A 192 3.03 24.13 7.81
CA ILE A 192 1.66 24.09 8.33
C ILE A 192 1.24 25.46 8.87
N GLN A 193 2.15 26.18 9.52
CA GLN A 193 1.89 27.52 10.02
C GLN A 193 1.45 28.45 8.89
N ASP A 194 2.21 28.46 7.79
CA ASP A 194 1.94 29.33 6.64
C ASP A 194 0.68 28.92 5.87
N ARG A 195 0.62 27.66 5.42
CA ARG A 195 -0.41 27.19 4.48
C ARG A 195 -1.77 26.97 5.12
N VAL A 196 -1.81 26.61 6.40
CA VAL A 196 -3.04 26.21 7.09
C VAL A 196 -3.37 27.17 8.23
N VAL A 197 -2.46 27.36 9.18
CA VAL A 197 -2.77 28.05 10.43
C VAL A 197 -3.03 29.53 10.20
N ASN A 198 -2.09 30.24 9.57
CA ASN A 198 -2.21 31.67 9.26
C ASN A 198 -3.41 31.92 8.35
N PHE A 199 -3.53 31.13 7.27
CA PHE A 199 -4.66 31.23 6.36
C PHE A 199 -6.01 31.11 7.07
N LEU A 200 -6.22 30.05 7.88
CA LEU A 200 -7.48 29.87 8.60
C LEU A 200 -7.72 30.97 9.64
N GLN A 201 -6.69 31.37 10.38
CA GLN A 201 -6.77 32.41 11.40
C GLN A 201 -7.19 33.76 10.80
N GLU A 202 -6.40 34.27 9.85
CA GLU A 202 -6.52 35.61 9.31
C GLU A 202 -7.79 35.76 8.46
N ASN A 203 -8.14 34.74 7.67
CA ASN A 203 -9.25 34.84 6.71
C ASN A 203 -10.60 34.42 7.31
N TYR A 204 -10.61 33.60 8.37
CA TYR A 204 -11.86 33.05 8.90
C TYR A 204 -11.95 33.16 10.41
N LEU A 205 -11.07 32.51 11.16
CA LEU A 205 -11.29 32.21 12.59
C LEU A 205 -11.21 33.45 13.49
N GLN A 206 -10.33 34.40 13.23
CA GLN A 206 -10.22 35.62 14.04
C GLN A 206 -11.43 36.55 13.90
N ASN A 207 -12.11 36.48 12.76
CA ASN A 207 -13.27 37.31 12.45
C ASN A 207 -14.61 36.59 12.76
N LEU A 208 -14.57 35.36 13.26
CA LEU A 208 -15.78 34.66 13.65
C LEU A 208 -16.34 35.26 14.95
N PRO A 209 -17.67 35.51 15.02
CA PRO A 209 -18.27 35.96 16.25
C PRO A 209 -18.10 34.89 17.33
N SER A 210 -17.82 35.31 18.56
CA SER A 210 -17.58 34.37 19.67
C SER A 210 -18.81 33.53 19.99
N VAL A 211 -20.01 34.05 19.73
CA VAL A 211 -21.29 33.36 19.88
C VAL A 211 -22.16 33.56 18.64
N ASP A 212 -23.05 32.61 18.38
CA ASP A 212 -24.04 32.74 17.32
C ASP A 212 -25.33 33.43 17.78
N VAL A 213 -26.32 33.49 16.89
CA VAL A 213 -27.63 34.12 17.15
C VAL A 213 -28.43 33.46 18.28
N SER A 214 -28.09 32.23 18.68
CA SER A 214 -28.67 31.54 19.83
C SER A 214 -27.89 31.73 21.13
N GLY A 215 -26.78 32.49 21.09
CA GLY A 215 -25.89 32.70 22.23
C GLY A 215 -24.92 31.55 22.49
N GLU A 216 -24.81 30.57 21.57
CA GLU A 216 -23.88 29.46 21.69
C GLU A 216 -22.52 29.78 21.07
N THR A 217 -21.42 29.34 21.69
CA THR A 217 -20.07 29.53 21.11
C THR A 217 -19.97 28.90 19.72
N VAL A 218 -19.48 29.68 18.73
CA VAL A 218 -19.40 29.21 17.34
C VAL A 218 -18.39 28.07 17.20
N LEU A 219 -17.15 28.30 17.65
CA LEU A 219 -16.08 27.30 17.77
C LEU A 219 -15.24 27.63 19.01
N GLN A 220 -15.01 26.65 19.88
CA GLN A 220 -14.31 26.86 21.16
C GLN A 220 -12.79 26.72 21.04
N ASN A 221 -12.33 25.72 20.30
CA ASN A 221 -10.93 25.32 20.26
C ASN A 221 -10.33 25.59 18.88
N CYS A 222 -9.99 26.86 18.64
CA CYS A 222 -9.44 27.36 17.38
C CYS A 222 -7.99 27.84 17.51
N SER A 223 -7.28 27.46 18.58
CA SER A 223 -5.89 27.90 18.77
C SER A 223 -4.95 27.38 17.68
N GLN A 224 -3.80 28.05 17.50
CA GLN A 224 -2.75 27.57 16.58
C GLN A 224 -2.28 26.16 16.95
N ASN A 225 -2.11 25.87 18.25
CA ASN A 225 -1.75 24.54 18.74
C ASN A 225 -2.78 23.48 18.34
N THR A 226 -4.05 23.84 18.34
CA THR A 226 -5.14 22.94 17.94
C THR A 226 -5.10 22.64 16.45
N LEU A 227 -4.85 23.67 15.62
CA LEU A 227 -4.68 23.50 14.17
C LEU A 227 -3.45 22.63 13.85
N HIS A 228 -2.31 22.89 14.47
CA HIS A 228 -1.11 22.05 14.35
C HIS A 228 -1.36 20.60 14.78
N ARG A 229 -2.12 20.39 15.87
CA ARG A 229 -2.54 19.05 16.30
C ARG A 229 -3.39 18.35 15.25
N ILE A 230 -4.38 19.04 14.68
CA ILE A 230 -5.24 18.47 13.64
C ILE A 230 -4.41 18.06 12.42
N CYS A 231 -3.50 18.92 11.95
CA CYS A 231 -2.60 18.59 10.84
C CYS A 231 -1.71 17.39 11.19
N GLY A 232 -1.15 17.32 12.40
CA GLY A 232 -0.42 16.15 12.89
C GLY A 232 -1.25 14.86 12.86
N VAL A 233 -2.51 14.91 13.30
CA VAL A 233 -3.41 13.75 13.24
C VAL A 233 -3.64 13.32 11.79
N LEU A 234 -3.88 14.26 10.88
CA LEU A 234 -4.11 13.97 9.46
C LEU A 234 -2.88 13.32 8.80
N ASP A 235 -1.68 13.84 9.06
CA ASP A 235 -0.45 13.33 8.44
C ASP A 235 -0.04 11.94 8.98
N VAL A 236 -0.25 11.72 10.27
CA VAL A 236 0.15 10.48 10.93
C VAL A 236 -0.88 9.37 10.73
N ASN A 237 -2.18 9.67 10.77
CA ASN A 237 -3.27 8.67 10.80
C ASN A 237 -4.14 8.67 9.55
N GLY A 238 -4.03 9.69 8.69
CA GLY A 238 -4.78 9.77 7.45
C GLY A 238 -4.37 8.66 6.49
N LEU A 239 -5.38 8.05 5.86
CA LEU A 239 -5.18 7.13 4.75
C LEU A 239 -5.47 7.85 3.44
N ASP A 240 -4.52 7.76 2.53
CA ASP A 240 -4.66 8.28 1.17
C ASP A 240 -5.52 7.32 0.34
N ILE A 241 -6.54 7.88 -0.31
CA ILE A 241 -7.43 7.18 -1.21
C ILE A 241 -7.23 7.74 -2.61
N ARG A 242 -6.70 6.90 -3.49
CA ARG A 242 -6.60 7.18 -4.92
C ARG A 242 -7.95 6.98 -5.58
N LEU A 243 -8.42 8.02 -6.27
CA LEU A 243 -9.67 8.02 -7.01
C LEU A 243 -9.40 7.79 -8.50
N ALA A 244 -10.49 7.56 -9.24
CA ALA A 244 -10.43 7.58 -10.69
C ALA A 244 -9.86 8.92 -11.20
N LEU A 245 -9.15 8.89 -12.34
CA LEU A 245 -8.49 10.06 -12.95
C LEU A 245 -7.30 10.65 -12.15
N GLY A 246 -6.80 9.94 -11.14
CA GLY A 246 -5.53 10.25 -10.47
C GLY A 246 -5.61 11.22 -9.29
N SER A 247 -6.78 11.78 -8.97
CA SER A 247 -6.96 12.60 -7.76
C SER A 247 -6.81 11.75 -6.49
N GLU A 248 -6.27 12.35 -5.42
CA GLU A 248 -6.13 11.74 -4.12
C GLU A 248 -6.89 12.53 -3.04
N VAL A 249 -7.45 11.81 -2.07
CA VAL A 249 -8.06 12.40 -0.87
C VAL A 249 -7.50 11.72 0.37
N VAL A 250 -7.54 12.42 1.50
CA VAL A 250 -7.19 11.86 2.80
C VAL A 250 -8.46 11.54 3.59
N ALA A 251 -8.47 10.40 4.25
CA ALA A 251 -9.56 9.96 5.11
C ALA A 251 -9.07 9.54 6.50
N LEU A 252 -9.80 9.95 7.54
CA LEU A 252 -9.61 9.45 8.91
C LEU A 252 -10.67 8.40 9.21
N TYR A 253 -10.26 7.31 9.84
CA TYR A 253 -11.15 6.19 10.18
C TYR A 253 -11.22 5.96 11.69
N PRO A 254 -12.37 5.52 12.23
CA PRO A 254 -12.56 5.35 13.67
C PRO A 254 -11.62 4.35 14.35
N THR A 255 -11.17 3.33 13.64
CA THR A 255 -10.49 2.16 14.23
C THR A 255 -9.24 1.77 13.44
N VAL A 256 -9.24 1.92 12.11
CA VAL A 256 -8.11 1.48 11.27
C VAL A 256 -6.77 2.15 11.65
N TYR A 257 -6.79 3.37 12.19
CA TYR A 257 -5.57 4.06 12.65
C TYR A 257 -4.82 3.33 13.77
N LEU A 258 -5.44 2.34 14.42
CA LEU A 258 -4.84 1.51 15.47
C LEU A 258 -4.05 0.31 14.93
N ILE A 259 -4.16 -0.01 13.64
CA ILE A 259 -3.37 -1.09 13.03
C ILE A 259 -1.94 -0.60 12.94
N GLU A 260 -0.99 -1.34 13.49
CA GLU A 260 0.41 -0.93 13.50
C GLU A 260 1.16 -1.31 12.21
N HIS A 261 2.39 -0.82 12.10
CA HIS A 261 3.30 -1.20 11.03
C HIS A 261 4.04 -2.51 11.32
N ASN A 262 4.10 -3.38 10.31
CA ASN A 262 5.08 -4.45 10.21
C ASN A 262 5.54 -4.60 8.75
N CYS A 263 6.84 -4.79 8.50
CA CYS A 263 7.34 -5.03 7.14
C CYS A 263 6.94 -6.41 6.59
N LEU A 264 6.31 -7.25 7.42
CA LEU A 264 5.61 -8.47 7.06
C LEU A 264 4.13 -8.34 7.49
N PRO A 265 3.29 -7.66 6.69
CA PRO A 265 1.90 -7.43 7.06
C PRO A 265 1.08 -8.72 6.98
N ASN A 266 0.09 -8.84 7.86
CA ASN A 266 -0.89 -9.93 7.84
C ASN A 266 -2.30 -9.45 7.49
N THR A 267 -2.44 -8.18 7.11
CA THR A 267 -3.69 -7.58 6.67
C THR A 267 -3.54 -6.77 5.39
N ARG A 268 -4.59 -6.75 4.58
CA ARG A 268 -4.75 -5.79 3.49
C ARG A 268 -6.02 -4.97 3.70
N HIS A 269 -6.07 -3.79 3.10
CA HIS A 269 -7.26 -2.96 3.09
C HIS A 269 -7.68 -2.60 1.67
N THR A 270 -8.99 -2.48 1.46
CA THR A 270 -9.60 -2.00 0.22
C THR A 270 -10.57 -0.87 0.53
N PHE A 271 -10.79 0.00 -0.46
CA PHE A 271 -11.74 1.11 -0.37
C PHE A 271 -12.91 0.90 -1.32
N GLU A 272 -14.14 1.02 -0.82
CA GLU A 272 -15.34 1.08 -1.65
C GLU A 272 -15.48 2.48 -2.27
N ILE A 273 -15.21 2.60 -3.56
CA ILE A 273 -15.33 3.86 -4.31
C ILE A 273 -16.62 3.83 -5.12
N ASN A 274 -17.75 4.04 -4.43
CA ASN A 274 -19.08 4.12 -5.05
C ASN A 274 -19.59 5.59 -5.04
N PRO A 275 -20.22 6.09 -6.12
CA PRO A 275 -20.82 7.42 -6.11
C PRO A 275 -21.90 7.55 -5.01
N GLY A 276 -21.85 8.60 -4.18
CA GLY A 276 -22.90 8.95 -3.21
C GLY A 276 -22.48 8.95 -1.73
N TYR A 277 -23.46 8.81 -0.82
CA TYR A 277 -23.31 9.09 0.63
C TYR A 277 -22.49 8.06 1.44
N LYS A 278 -22.24 6.86 0.90
CA LYS A 278 -21.47 5.79 1.58
C LYS A 278 -20.11 5.51 0.94
N GLN A 279 -19.57 6.51 0.25
CA GLN A 279 -18.26 6.40 -0.39
C GLN A 279 -17.14 6.25 0.64
N TYR A 280 -16.05 5.59 0.24
CA TYR A 280 -14.81 5.43 1.00
C TYR A 280 -14.93 4.52 2.22
N ARG A 281 -15.85 3.55 2.21
CA ARG A 281 -15.82 2.51 3.24
C ARG A 281 -14.51 1.73 3.12
N ILE A 282 -13.78 1.62 4.22
CA ILE A 282 -12.58 0.78 4.29
C ILE A 282 -12.97 -0.60 4.79
N THR A 283 -12.44 -1.64 4.15
CA THR A 283 -12.53 -3.01 4.62
C THR A 283 -11.13 -3.57 4.78
N VAL A 284 -10.80 -4.03 5.98
CA VAL A 284 -9.53 -4.67 6.33
C VAL A 284 -9.76 -6.16 6.47
N THR A 285 -9.00 -6.96 5.72
CA THR A 285 -9.06 -8.43 5.73
C THR A 285 -7.72 -9.04 6.12
N ALA A 286 -7.77 -10.19 6.79
CA ALA A 286 -6.60 -11.01 7.02
C ALA A 286 -6.08 -11.57 5.68
N THR A 287 -4.77 -11.51 5.43
CA THR A 287 -4.12 -12.12 4.25
C THR A 287 -3.39 -13.40 4.59
N GLN A 288 -3.20 -13.66 5.89
CA GLN A 288 -2.53 -14.83 6.42
C GLN A 288 -3.34 -15.38 7.60
N HIS A 289 -2.97 -16.57 8.08
CA HIS A 289 -3.48 -17.04 9.36
C HIS A 289 -2.91 -16.16 10.48
N ILE A 290 -3.78 -15.69 11.39
CA ILE A 290 -3.39 -14.87 12.55
C ILE A 290 -3.90 -15.59 13.78
N GLN A 291 -3.01 -16.07 14.64
CA GLN A 291 -3.39 -16.78 15.86
C GLN A 291 -3.98 -15.82 16.90
N LYS A 292 -4.83 -16.33 17.79
CA LYS A 292 -5.31 -15.56 18.93
C LYS A 292 -4.12 -14.97 19.72
N GLY A 293 -4.16 -13.67 19.93
CA GLY A 293 -3.13 -12.92 20.66
C GLY A 293 -2.01 -12.37 19.78
N GLU A 294 -1.91 -12.78 18.51
CA GLU A 294 -0.97 -12.19 17.57
C GLU A 294 -1.39 -10.77 17.16
N HIS A 295 -0.39 -9.96 16.83
CA HIS A 295 -0.58 -8.59 16.37
C HIS A 295 -1.27 -8.55 15.02
N ILE A 296 -2.17 -7.58 14.83
CA ILE A 296 -2.80 -7.28 13.55
C ILE A 296 -2.08 -6.07 12.96
N ALA A 297 -1.36 -6.29 11.87
CA ALA A 297 -0.44 -5.30 11.32
C ALA A 297 -0.61 -5.10 9.80
N THR A 298 -0.29 -3.90 9.36
CA THR A 298 -0.23 -3.48 7.96
C THR A 298 1.17 -2.97 7.62
N MET A 299 1.40 -2.61 6.35
CA MET A 299 2.67 -2.03 5.89
C MET A 299 2.45 -0.59 5.44
N TYR A 300 3.27 0.31 5.98
CA TYR A 300 3.27 1.75 5.66
C TYR A 300 4.30 2.14 4.60
N THR A 301 5.19 1.21 4.25
CA THR A 301 6.25 1.39 3.26
C THR A 301 5.92 0.64 1.98
N HIS A 302 6.87 0.64 1.03
CA HIS A 302 6.87 -0.32 -0.07
C HIS A 302 7.55 -1.65 0.34
N ALA A 303 7.04 -2.78 -0.15
CA ALA A 303 7.53 -4.11 0.25
C ALA A 303 8.91 -4.44 -0.33
N LEU A 304 9.24 -3.91 -1.51
CA LEU A 304 10.54 -4.15 -2.18
C LEU A 304 11.65 -3.18 -1.75
N TRP A 305 11.37 -2.17 -0.92
CA TRP A 305 12.44 -1.32 -0.38
C TRP A 305 13.31 -2.12 0.58
N GLY A 306 14.62 -1.80 0.60
CA GLY A 306 15.57 -2.33 1.58
C GLY A 306 15.34 -1.81 3.00
N THR A 307 15.97 -2.44 3.99
CA THR A 307 15.76 -2.11 5.42
C THR A 307 16.02 -0.64 5.73
N GLN A 308 17.11 -0.06 5.21
CA GLN A 308 17.46 1.35 5.42
C GLN A 308 16.36 2.28 4.91
N ALA A 309 16.00 2.18 3.62
CA ALA A 309 14.96 3.01 3.01
C ALA A 309 13.59 2.89 3.70
N ARG A 310 13.21 1.68 4.17
CA ARG A 310 11.97 1.51 4.95
C ARG A 310 12.04 2.26 6.28
N ARG A 311 13.16 2.14 7.01
CA ARG A 311 13.33 2.78 8.32
C ARG A 311 13.41 4.30 8.20
N ASP A 312 14.14 4.82 7.22
CA ASP A 312 14.23 6.26 6.94
C ASP A 312 12.86 6.84 6.61
N HIS A 313 12.08 6.16 5.76
CA HIS A 313 10.73 6.60 5.42
C HIS A 313 9.80 6.63 6.64
N LEU A 314 9.83 5.58 7.48
CA LEU A 314 9.03 5.53 8.69
C LEU A 314 9.44 6.60 9.71
N LEU A 315 10.74 6.87 9.83
CA LEU A 315 11.23 7.93 10.70
C LEU A 315 10.77 9.31 10.20
N ALA A 316 10.90 9.58 8.90
CA ALA A 316 10.52 10.84 8.29
C ALA A 316 9.00 11.11 8.30
N THR A 317 8.18 10.07 8.08
CA THR A 317 6.73 10.24 7.88
C THR A 317 5.88 9.84 9.09
N LYS A 318 6.38 8.93 9.93
CA LYS A 318 5.66 8.36 11.09
C LYS A 318 6.44 8.47 12.41
N TYR A 319 7.64 9.05 12.41
CA TYR A 319 8.43 9.36 13.61
C TYR A 319 8.85 8.14 14.45
N PHE A 320 9.00 6.97 13.83
CA PHE A 320 9.55 5.78 14.48
C PHE A 320 10.41 4.94 13.53
N SER A 321 11.34 4.15 14.08
CA SER A 321 12.15 3.20 13.32
C SER A 321 11.71 1.76 13.58
N CYS A 322 11.36 1.02 12.52
CA CYS A 322 10.85 -0.34 12.65
C CYS A 322 11.91 -1.34 13.12
N ARG A 323 11.52 -2.26 14.01
CA ARG A 323 12.35 -3.33 14.57
C ARG A 323 11.77 -4.73 14.34
N CYS A 324 10.91 -4.89 13.33
CA CYS A 324 10.28 -6.18 13.03
C CYS A 324 11.32 -7.24 12.60
N LYS A 325 10.89 -8.51 12.57
CA LYS A 325 11.73 -9.66 12.17
C LYS A 325 12.54 -9.43 10.90
N ARG A 326 11.93 -8.80 9.88
CA ARG A 326 12.61 -8.50 8.62
C ARG A 326 13.67 -7.39 8.78
N CYS A 327 13.37 -6.31 9.50
CA CYS A 327 14.34 -5.24 9.73
C CYS A 327 15.49 -5.67 10.65
N SER A 328 15.28 -6.61 11.55
CA SER A 328 16.32 -7.13 12.44
C SER A 328 17.24 -8.16 11.79
N ASP A 329 16.87 -8.68 10.61
CA ASP A 329 17.64 -9.69 9.89
C ASP A 329 18.49 -9.02 8.80
N PRO A 330 19.84 -9.09 8.87
CA PRO A 330 20.72 -8.51 7.86
C PRO A 330 20.46 -9.02 6.44
N THR A 331 19.98 -10.26 6.30
CA THR A 331 19.69 -10.91 5.01
C THR A 331 18.26 -10.64 4.53
N GLU A 332 17.44 -9.95 5.33
CA GLU A 332 16.01 -9.74 5.09
C GLU A 332 15.29 -11.04 4.73
N LEU A 333 15.29 -12.01 5.66
CA LEU A 333 14.65 -13.32 5.54
C LEU A 333 15.35 -14.24 4.52
N GLY A 334 16.67 -14.13 4.41
CA GLY A 334 17.48 -14.89 3.46
C GLY A 334 17.34 -14.43 2.00
N THR A 335 16.60 -13.36 1.73
CA THR A 335 16.41 -12.86 0.36
C THR A 335 17.64 -12.13 -0.16
N ASN A 336 18.44 -11.53 0.73
CA ASN A 336 19.54 -10.62 0.43
C ASN A 336 19.09 -9.48 -0.51
N ILE A 337 17.85 -9.00 -0.35
CA ILE A 337 17.26 -7.99 -1.24
C ILE A 337 17.97 -6.63 -1.15
N SER A 338 18.72 -6.36 -0.08
CA SER A 338 19.60 -5.19 0.04
C SER A 338 21.10 -5.52 -0.08
N GLY A 339 21.46 -6.79 -0.32
CA GLY A 339 22.86 -7.23 -0.31
C GLY A 339 23.68 -6.65 -1.46
N LEU A 340 24.91 -6.24 -1.19
CA LEU A 340 25.86 -5.85 -2.23
C LEU A 340 26.87 -6.97 -2.48
N ARG A 341 27.32 -7.13 -3.72
CA ARG A 341 28.38 -8.08 -4.03
C ARG A 341 29.69 -7.58 -3.41
N CYS A 342 30.41 -8.44 -2.72
CA CYS A 342 31.70 -8.05 -2.16
C CYS A 342 32.76 -7.92 -3.26
N LEU A 343 33.48 -6.80 -3.25
CA LEU A 343 34.62 -6.52 -4.13
C LEU A 343 35.97 -7.03 -3.56
N GLY A 344 35.93 -7.70 -2.40
CA GLY A 344 37.10 -8.33 -1.81
C GLY A 344 37.57 -9.52 -2.64
N LEU A 345 38.89 -9.70 -2.71
CA LEU A 345 39.51 -10.88 -3.33
C LEU A 345 39.59 -12.03 -2.32
N HIS A 346 39.72 -13.26 -2.81
CA HIS A 346 40.04 -14.39 -1.93
C HIS A 346 41.32 -14.07 -1.13
N ALA A 347 41.26 -14.25 0.19
CA ALA A 347 42.50 -14.39 0.94
C ALA A 347 43.22 -15.63 0.37
N LEU A 348 44.50 -15.48 0.08
CA LEU A 348 45.41 -16.54 -0.37
C LEU A 348 45.57 -17.63 0.71
N SER A 349 44.51 -18.36 1.03
CA SER A 349 44.53 -19.49 1.94
C SER A 349 43.88 -20.66 1.24
N ASP A 350 44.78 -21.50 0.71
CA ASP A 350 44.59 -22.80 0.10
C ASP A 350 44.04 -22.77 -1.33
N GLY A 351 44.98 -22.93 -2.27
CA GLY A 351 44.84 -22.86 -3.73
C GLY A 351 43.91 -23.89 -4.36
N THR A 352 42.67 -23.93 -3.91
CA THR A 352 41.58 -24.74 -4.45
C THR A 352 40.32 -23.90 -4.49
N SER A 353 40.16 -23.05 -5.51
CA SER A 353 38.84 -22.55 -5.88
C SER A 353 38.77 -22.25 -7.38
N ASP A 354 37.96 -23.03 -8.07
CA ASP A 354 37.60 -22.96 -9.48
C ASP A 354 36.70 -21.75 -9.83
N ALA A 355 36.94 -20.57 -9.23
CA ALA A 355 36.21 -19.34 -9.52
C ALA A 355 37.08 -18.39 -10.37
N ASP A 356 36.74 -18.29 -11.65
CA ASP A 356 37.48 -17.67 -12.77
C ASP A 356 37.78 -16.14 -12.65
N ASP A 357 37.41 -15.46 -11.54
CA ASP A 357 37.43 -13.99 -11.41
C ASP A 357 38.12 -13.46 -10.13
N GLY A 358 38.68 -14.32 -9.27
CA GLY A 358 39.44 -13.90 -8.07
C GLY A 358 38.65 -13.19 -6.95
N SER A 359 37.36 -12.89 -7.16
CA SER A 359 36.43 -12.35 -6.14
C SER A 359 36.11 -13.38 -5.05
N CYS A 360 36.03 -12.94 -3.79
CA CYS A 360 35.65 -13.80 -2.65
C CYS A 360 34.22 -14.37 -2.73
N GLY A 361 33.38 -13.87 -3.64
CA GLY A 361 32.01 -14.34 -3.86
C GLY A 361 31.05 -14.10 -2.68
N GLY A 362 31.45 -13.28 -1.70
CA GLY A 362 30.63 -12.94 -0.54
C GLY A 362 29.66 -11.79 -0.79
N THR A 363 28.76 -11.59 0.16
CA THR A 363 27.75 -10.52 0.18
C THR A 363 28.07 -9.56 1.32
N GLN A 364 28.12 -8.27 1.01
CA GLN A 364 28.16 -7.20 2.00
C GLN A 364 26.77 -7.02 2.60
N LEU A 365 26.69 -7.11 3.93
CA LEU A 365 25.47 -6.99 4.72
C LEU A 365 25.68 -6.03 5.90
N PRO A 366 24.64 -5.35 6.40
CA PRO A 366 24.78 -4.48 7.57
C PRO A 366 25.16 -5.29 8.82
N ILE A 367 26.15 -4.81 9.58
CA ILE A 367 26.58 -5.44 10.84
C ILE A 367 25.44 -5.39 11.88
N SER A 368 24.77 -4.24 11.97
CA SER A 368 23.67 -3.95 12.88
C SER A 368 22.51 -3.34 12.10
N PRO A 369 21.60 -4.13 11.51
CA PRO A 369 20.55 -3.62 10.59
C PRO A 369 19.50 -2.71 11.23
N LEU A 370 19.49 -2.60 12.57
CA LEU A 370 18.63 -1.69 13.32
C LEU A 370 19.32 -0.37 13.70
N ASP A 371 20.60 -0.21 13.36
CA ASP A 371 21.35 1.03 13.47
C ASP A 371 21.52 1.63 12.07
N ASP A 372 20.96 2.82 11.88
CA ASP A 372 20.89 3.51 10.59
C ASP A 372 22.30 3.96 10.12
N ASN A 373 23.30 3.96 11.01
CA ASN A 373 24.68 4.30 10.69
C ASN A 373 25.61 3.08 10.68
N SER A 374 25.05 1.86 10.72
CA SER A 374 25.85 0.63 10.76
C SER A 374 26.71 0.46 9.52
N ASP A 375 28.00 0.20 9.74
CA ASP A 375 28.89 -0.33 8.71
C ASP A 375 28.42 -1.70 8.22
N TRP A 376 28.92 -2.08 7.04
CA TRP A 376 28.60 -3.31 6.33
C TRP A 376 29.82 -4.19 6.25
N ARG A 377 29.64 -5.49 6.42
CA ARG A 377 30.72 -6.48 6.36
C ARG A 377 30.37 -7.63 5.43
N CYS A 378 31.37 -8.12 4.73
CA CYS A 378 31.27 -9.31 3.90
C CYS A 378 31.08 -10.56 4.78
N ASP A 379 30.18 -11.45 4.37
CA ASP A 379 29.94 -12.74 5.03
C ASP A 379 31.07 -13.78 4.82
N ARG A 380 32.04 -13.50 3.94
CA ARG A 380 33.13 -14.45 3.60
C ARG A 380 34.54 -13.92 3.78
N CYS A 381 34.74 -12.60 3.80
CA CYS A 381 36.08 -12.00 3.85
C CYS A 381 36.09 -10.78 4.79
N PRO A 382 37.27 -10.25 5.17
CA PRO A 382 37.35 -9.20 6.18
C PRO A 382 36.99 -7.79 5.67
N ILE A 383 36.59 -7.64 4.40
CA ILE A 383 36.25 -6.33 3.82
C ILE A 383 34.99 -5.77 4.49
N VAL A 384 35.13 -4.52 4.93
CA VAL A 384 34.07 -3.70 5.52
C VAL A 384 33.86 -2.47 4.64
N MET A 385 32.62 -2.04 4.49
CA MET A 385 32.22 -0.79 3.86
C MET A 385 31.52 0.07 4.90
N THR A 386 31.79 1.37 4.89
CA THR A 386 31.09 2.30 5.78
C THR A 386 29.64 2.49 5.36
N SER A 387 28.78 2.87 6.30
CA SER A 387 27.37 3.20 6.00
C SER A 387 27.23 4.28 4.92
N SER A 388 28.10 5.30 4.93
CA SER A 388 28.12 6.37 3.93
C SER A 388 28.49 5.85 2.52
N GLU A 389 29.52 5.00 2.40
CA GLU A 389 29.92 4.44 1.10
C GLU A 389 28.82 3.59 0.48
N VAL A 390 28.12 2.81 1.32
CA VAL A 390 26.98 2.00 0.89
C VAL A 390 25.82 2.90 0.43
N SER A 391 25.46 3.90 1.23
CA SER A 391 24.40 4.85 0.90
C SER A 391 24.68 5.56 -0.43
N ASP A 392 25.89 6.07 -0.63
CA ASP A 392 26.29 6.77 -1.84
C ASP A 392 26.26 5.87 -3.08
N LEU A 393 26.74 4.62 -2.96
CA LEU A 393 26.70 3.64 -4.04
C LEU A 393 25.26 3.32 -4.43
N VAL A 394 24.42 3.00 -3.45
CA VAL A 394 23.02 2.64 -3.66
C VAL A 394 22.23 3.80 -4.24
N SER A 395 22.45 5.03 -3.78
CA SER A 395 21.79 6.23 -4.32
C SER A 395 22.11 6.44 -5.79
N ARG A 396 23.40 6.37 -6.17
CA ARG A 396 23.84 6.51 -7.58
C ARG A 396 23.27 5.42 -8.48
N ILE A 397 23.23 4.17 -8.00
CA ILE A 397 22.61 3.07 -8.73
C ILE A 397 21.10 3.32 -8.90
N GLY A 398 20.43 3.81 -7.85
CA GLY A 398 19.01 4.15 -7.88
C GLY A 398 18.70 5.20 -8.95
N GLU A 399 19.45 6.30 -8.98
CA GLU A 399 19.31 7.36 -9.98
C GLU A 399 19.47 6.82 -11.43
N GLU A 400 20.44 5.93 -11.66
CA GLU A 400 20.65 5.32 -12.97
C GLU A 400 19.49 4.40 -13.39
N VAL A 401 19.02 3.55 -12.47
CA VAL A 401 17.87 2.67 -12.70
C VAL A 401 16.62 3.50 -13.00
N ASP A 402 16.34 4.52 -12.19
CA ASP A 402 15.16 5.38 -12.34
C ASP A 402 15.20 6.13 -13.68
N THR A 403 16.37 6.66 -14.06
CA THR A 403 16.55 7.36 -15.34
C THR A 403 16.25 6.45 -16.53
N ILE A 404 16.77 5.22 -16.54
CA ILE A 404 16.54 4.27 -17.64
C ILE A 404 15.08 3.81 -17.67
N GLN A 405 14.49 3.51 -16.50
CA GLN A 405 13.11 3.00 -16.43
C GLN A 405 12.06 4.08 -16.76
N ALA A 406 12.33 5.36 -16.48
CA ALA A 406 11.46 6.46 -16.89
C ALA A 406 11.39 6.64 -18.41
N GLY A 407 12.43 6.26 -19.15
CA GLY A 407 12.58 6.46 -20.59
C GLY A 407 11.88 5.47 -21.51
N SER A 408 10.94 4.64 -21.02
CA SER A 408 10.38 3.50 -21.77
C SER A 408 11.47 2.58 -22.33
N PRO A 409 12.19 1.85 -21.46
CA PRO A 409 13.42 1.17 -21.82
C PRO A 409 13.20 0.02 -22.80
N THR A 410 14.25 -0.29 -23.57
CA THR A 410 14.28 -1.47 -24.44
C THR A 410 14.89 -2.69 -23.75
N VAL A 411 14.62 -3.89 -24.27
CA VAL A 411 15.27 -5.15 -23.81
C VAL A 411 16.79 -4.99 -23.75
N THR A 412 17.43 -4.48 -24.80
CA THR A 412 18.89 -4.32 -24.87
C THR A 412 19.42 -3.41 -23.75
N GLN A 413 18.79 -2.26 -23.52
CA GLN A 413 19.21 -1.34 -22.46
C GLN A 413 19.10 -1.96 -21.08
N LEU A 414 18.03 -2.72 -20.81
CA LEU A 414 17.87 -3.40 -19.52
C LEU A 414 18.86 -4.56 -19.34
N GLU A 415 19.23 -5.26 -20.40
CA GLU A 415 20.25 -6.31 -20.38
C GLU A 415 21.65 -5.76 -20.07
N GLU A 416 22.01 -4.66 -20.72
CA GLU A 416 23.26 -3.94 -20.47
C GLU A 416 23.32 -3.43 -19.03
N LEU A 417 22.24 -2.80 -18.55
CA LEU A 417 22.11 -2.34 -17.18
C LEU A 417 22.21 -3.51 -16.18
N LEU A 418 21.50 -4.62 -16.43
CA LEU A 418 21.53 -5.80 -15.57
C LEU A 418 22.95 -6.37 -15.47
N THR A 419 23.67 -6.46 -16.59
CA THR A 419 25.06 -6.94 -16.65
C THR A 419 25.97 -6.04 -15.82
N LYS A 420 25.89 -4.72 -16.01
CA LYS A 420 26.66 -3.73 -15.27
C LYS A 420 26.38 -3.81 -13.76
N LEU A 421 25.12 -3.80 -13.36
CA LEU A 421 24.74 -3.75 -11.95
C LEU A 421 25.03 -5.06 -11.20
N SER A 422 25.02 -6.20 -11.90
CA SER A 422 25.35 -7.52 -11.31
C SER A 422 26.82 -7.62 -10.84
N MET A 423 27.69 -6.69 -11.26
CA MET A 423 29.06 -6.61 -10.76
C MET A 423 29.13 -6.11 -9.31
N PHE A 424 28.15 -5.30 -8.88
CA PHE A 424 28.16 -4.59 -7.59
C PHE A 424 27.08 -5.09 -6.63
N LEU A 425 26.03 -5.71 -7.14
CA LEU A 425 24.84 -6.05 -6.37
C LEU A 425 24.69 -7.56 -6.21
N HIS A 426 24.12 -8.00 -5.08
CA HIS A 426 23.67 -9.37 -4.94
C HIS A 426 22.60 -9.68 -6.02
N PRO A 427 22.54 -10.89 -6.61
CA PRO A 427 21.59 -11.21 -7.69
C PRO A 427 20.11 -10.91 -7.40
N HIS A 428 19.73 -10.91 -6.12
CA HIS A 428 18.37 -10.63 -5.63
C HIS A 428 18.16 -9.17 -5.18
N HIS A 429 19.14 -8.28 -5.36
CA HIS A 429 19.04 -6.89 -4.92
C HIS A 429 17.81 -6.18 -5.51
N TYR A 430 17.10 -5.33 -4.77
CA TYR A 430 15.83 -4.75 -5.22
C TYR A 430 15.94 -3.93 -6.52
N HIS A 431 17.09 -3.31 -6.80
CA HIS A 431 17.35 -2.68 -8.10
C HIS A 431 17.41 -3.70 -9.25
N LEU A 432 18.11 -4.83 -9.08
CA LEU A 432 18.09 -5.91 -10.07
C LEU A 432 16.70 -6.52 -10.18
N TYR A 433 15.98 -6.68 -9.06
CA TYR A 433 14.59 -7.11 -9.05
C TYR A 433 13.74 -6.20 -9.95
N SER A 434 13.83 -4.88 -9.78
CA SER A 434 13.08 -3.90 -10.59
C SER A 434 13.41 -4.04 -12.08
N VAL A 435 14.70 -4.10 -12.42
CA VAL A 435 15.17 -4.25 -13.81
C VAL A 435 14.67 -5.56 -14.42
N LYS A 436 14.84 -6.69 -13.72
CA LYS A 436 14.35 -8.02 -14.16
C LYS A 436 12.83 -8.04 -14.32
N HIS A 437 12.08 -7.43 -13.39
CA HIS A 437 10.62 -7.35 -13.45
C HIS A 437 10.12 -6.57 -14.67
N THR A 438 10.79 -5.48 -15.05
CA THR A 438 10.50 -4.76 -16.31
C THR A 438 10.91 -5.58 -17.53
N LEU A 439 12.10 -6.19 -17.49
CA LEU A 439 12.67 -6.98 -18.58
C LEU A 439 11.79 -8.18 -18.96
N VAL A 440 11.23 -8.91 -17.98
CA VAL A 440 10.33 -10.05 -18.27
C VAL A 440 9.03 -9.61 -18.95
N GLN A 441 8.57 -8.37 -18.74
CA GLN A 441 7.41 -7.81 -19.42
C GLN A 441 7.72 -7.35 -20.86
N LEU A 442 8.98 -7.02 -21.16
CA LEU A 442 9.39 -6.68 -22.52
C LEU A 442 9.68 -7.93 -23.36
N TYR A 443 10.34 -8.93 -22.78
CA TYR A 443 10.53 -10.23 -23.43
C TYR A 443 9.17 -10.84 -23.76
N GLY A 444 8.94 -11.17 -25.02
CA GLY A 444 7.67 -11.73 -25.51
C GLY A 444 6.74 -10.69 -26.13
N HIS A 445 6.99 -9.40 -25.93
CA HIS A 445 6.07 -8.32 -26.32
C HIS A 445 6.72 -7.21 -27.16
N GLN A 446 7.99 -6.88 -26.93
CA GLN A 446 8.71 -5.86 -27.71
C GLN A 446 9.01 -6.36 -29.13
N GLN A 447 8.98 -5.47 -30.13
CA GLN A 447 9.42 -5.78 -31.49
C GLN A 447 10.88 -6.28 -31.49
N GLY A 448 11.13 -7.39 -32.21
CA GLY A 448 12.43 -8.08 -32.21
C GLY A 448 12.62 -9.08 -31.06
N TYR A 449 11.72 -9.04 -30.07
CA TYR A 449 11.68 -9.94 -28.92
C TYR A 449 10.27 -10.47 -28.68
N GLN A 450 9.42 -10.53 -29.71
CA GLN A 450 8.08 -11.14 -29.59
C GLN A 450 8.21 -12.60 -29.19
N ILE A 451 7.19 -13.18 -28.55
CA ILE A 451 7.29 -14.54 -27.99
C ILE A 451 7.73 -15.59 -29.02
N SER A 452 7.30 -15.45 -30.27
CA SER A 452 7.65 -16.30 -31.40
C SER A 452 9.08 -16.10 -31.93
N GLN A 453 9.68 -14.95 -31.63
CA GLN A 453 11.04 -14.58 -32.03
C GLN A 453 12.09 -15.01 -30.99
N LEU A 454 11.66 -15.41 -29.78
CA LEU A 454 12.58 -15.79 -28.72
C LEU A 454 13.16 -17.20 -28.90
N SER A 455 14.46 -17.33 -28.67
CA SER A 455 15.15 -18.62 -28.64
C SER A 455 14.73 -19.48 -27.44
N ASP A 456 14.97 -20.80 -27.51
CA ASP A 456 14.84 -21.74 -26.37
C ASP A 456 15.58 -21.23 -25.13
N GLN A 457 16.79 -20.67 -25.32
CA GLN A 457 17.58 -20.14 -24.22
C GLN A 457 16.97 -18.87 -23.62
N GLN A 458 16.49 -17.94 -24.44
CA GLN A 458 15.85 -16.71 -23.96
C GLN A 458 14.55 -16.99 -23.19
N LEU A 459 13.74 -17.94 -23.67
CA LEU A 459 12.52 -18.37 -22.97
C LEU A 459 12.84 -19.02 -21.62
N LYS A 460 13.83 -19.93 -21.57
CA LYS A 460 14.29 -20.55 -20.32
C LYS A 460 14.83 -19.49 -19.34
N ARG A 461 15.57 -18.50 -19.84
CA ARG A 461 16.06 -17.38 -19.02
C ARG A 461 14.92 -16.53 -18.48
N LYS A 462 13.94 -16.15 -19.31
CA LYS A 462 12.73 -15.44 -18.88
C LYS A 462 12.00 -16.21 -17.78
N ALA A 463 11.80 -17.51 -17.97
CA ALA A 463 11.15 -18.37 -16.98
C ALA A 463 11.96 -18.48 -15.68
N GLY A 464 13.28 -18.58 -15.77
CA GLY A 464 14.20 -18.57 -14.62
C GLY A 464 14.08 -17.28 -13.82
N MET A 465 14.13 -16.11 -14.48
CA MET A 465 13.93 -14.82 -13.83
C MET A 465 12.56 -14.73 -13.15
N CYS A 466 11.48 -15.18 -13.80
CA CYS A 466 10.15 -15.14 -13.17
C CYS A 466 10.08 -15.99 -11.90
N ARG A 467 10.67 -17.19 -11.88
CA ARG A 467 10.73 -18.05 -10.68
C ARG A 467 11.54 -17.42 -9.56
N GLU A 468 12.69 -16.85 -9.89
CA GLU A 468 13.56 -16.15 -8.94
C GLU A 468 12.82 -14.99 -8.27
N LEU A 469 12.19 -14.12 -9.06
CA LEU A 469 11.44 -12.97 -8.55
C LEU A 469 10.19 -13.38 -7.77
N LEU A 470 9.51 -14.47 -8.16
CA LEU A 470 8.38 -15.02 -7.39
C LEU A 470 8.83 -15.54 -6.02
N ALA A 471 9.96 -16.23 -5.94
CA ALA A 471 10.48 -16.71 -4.65
C ALA A 471 10.80 -15.56 -3.69
N ILE A 472 11.40 -14.48 -4.20
CA ILE A 472 11.64 -13.25 -3.41
C ILE A 472 10.30 -12.63 -2.97
N THR A 473 9.35 -12.49 -3.89
CA THR A 473 8.03 -11.89 -3.61
C THR A 473 7.25 -12.68 -2.57
N ASP A 474 7.20 -14.01 -2.71
CA ASP A 474 6.50 -14.91 -1.78
C ASP A 474 7.14 -14.90 -0.39
N THR A 475 8.44 -14.62 -0.28
CA THR A 475 9.12 -14.47 1.02
C THR A 475 8.81 -13.13 1.69
N LEU A 476 8.77 -12.04 0.92
CA LEU A 476 8.58 -10.68 1.45
C LEU A 476 7.11 -10.29 1.64
N ASP A 477 6.21 -10.90 0.89
CA ASP A 477 4.78 -10.65 0.93
C ASP A 477 3.97 -11.94 0.68
N PRO A 478 4.05 -12.93 1.59
CA PRO A 478 3.45 -14.26 1.41
C PRO A 478 1.93 -14.24 1.20
N GLY A 479 1.24 -13.23 1.72
CA GLY A 479 -0.20 -13.04 1.54
C GLY A 479 -0.60 -12.30 0.27
N ALA A 480 0.36 -11.95 -0.60
CA ALA A 480 0.19 -11.05 -1.75
C ALA A 480 -0.58 -9.77 -1.36
N THR A 481 -0.24 -9.22 -0.20
CA THR A 481 -0.90 -8.09 0.46
C THR A 481 -0.59 -6.77 -0.26
N ARG A 482 0.66 -6.61 -0.71
CA ARG A 482 1.25 -5.38 -1.26
C ARG A 482 1.80 -5.59 -2.69
N LEU A 483 2.17 -6.81 -3.04
CA LEU A 483 2.80 -7.19 -4.31
C LEU A 483 1.90 -8.07 -5.18
N ALA A 484 0.57 -7.99 -5.00
CA ALA A 484 -0.41 -8.73 -5.81
C ALA A 484 -0.21 -8.52 -7.32
N LEU A 485 -0.05 -7.26 -7.76
CA LEU A 485 0.16 -6.92 -9.16
C LEU A 485 1.50 -7.48 -9.70
N PHE A 486 2.58 -7.31 -8.93
CA PHE A 486 3.91 -7.83 -9.29
C PHE A 486 3.88 -9.36 -9.43
N SER A 487 3.32 -10.06 -8.44
CA SER A 487 3.16 -11.52 -8.47
C SER A 487 2.37 -11.98 -9.70
N SER A 488 1.28 -11.28 -10.02
CA SER A 488 0.41 -11.64 -11.14
C SER A 488 1.06 -11.43 -12.50
N VAL A 489 1.86 -10.38 -12.65
CA VAL A 489 2.70 -10.18 -13.84
C VAL A 489 3.68 -11.34 -13.98
N LEU A 490 4.43 -11.67 -12.92
CA LEU A 490 5.41 -12.75 -12.95
C LEU A 490 4.79 -14.11 -13.25
N LEU A 491 3.63 -14.43 -12.65
CA LEU A 491 2.90 -15.66 -12.92
C LEU A 491 2.44 -15.76 -14.38
N ARG A 492 1.92 -14.66 -14.94
CA ARG A 492 1.52 -14.62 -16.36
C ARG A 492 2.71 -14.76 -17.29
N GLU A 493 3.79 -14.02 -17.04
CA GLU A 493 4.96 -14.08 -17.90
C GLU A 493 5.70 -15.43 -17.81
N LEU A 494 5.69 -16.09 -16.64
CA LEU A 494 6.15 -17.46 -16.47
C LEU A 494 5.28 -18.45 -17.25
N HIS A 495 3.95 -18.32 -17.16
CA HIS A 495 3.02 -19.10 -17.98
C HIS A 495 3.36 -18.98 -19.47
N CYS A 496 3.47 -17.74 -19.99
CA CYS A 496 3.74 -17.50 -21.40
C CYS A 496 5.03 -18.19 -21.85
N ALA A 497 6.11 -18.12 -21.05
CA ALA A 497 7.37 -18.75 -21.39
C ALA A 497 7.30 -20.28 -21.38
N GLU A 498 6.76 -20.88 -20.31
CA GLU A 498 6.67 -22.33 -20.16
C GLU A 498 5.69 -22.99 -21.13
N PHE A 499 4.53 -22.36 -21.33
CA PHE A 499 3.52 -22.83 -22.27
C PHE A 499 4.04 -22.79 -23.72
N TYR A 500 4.75 -21.72 -24.09
CA TYR A 500 5.33 -21.62 -25.43
C TYR A 500 6.46 -22.64 -25.65
N LEU A 501 7.33 -22.86 -24.65
CA LEU A 501 8.35 -23.91 -24.69
C LEU A 501 7.74 -25.29 -24.88
N ALA A 502 6.70 -25.63 -24.11
CA ALA A 502 6.01 -26.92 -24.22
C ALA A 502 5.41 -27.12 -25.63
N ARG A 503 4.79 -26.08 -26.19
CA ARG A 503 4.25 -26.11 -27.56
C ARG A 503 5.34 -26.34 -28.60
N ARG A 504 6.44 -25.59 -28.53
CA ARG A 504 7.55 -25.73 -29.49
C ARG A 504 8.19 -27.11 -29.42
N ASP A 505 8.32 -27.70 -28.24
CA ASP A 505 8.89 -29.04 -28.09
C ASP A 505 8.02 -30.12 -28.74
N LEU A 506 6.69 -29.92 -28.80
CA LEU A 506 5.75 -30.80 -29.49
C LEU A 506 5.77 -30.60 -31.02
N GLU A 507 5.95 -29.36 -31.48
CA GLU A 507 5.91 -28.97 -32.91
C GLU A 507 7.20 -29.34 -33.68
N LYS A 508 8.30 -29.67 -32.98
CA LYS A 508 9.54 -30.16 -33.61
C LYS A 508 9.35 -31.54 -34.25
N GLU A 509 10.09 -31.83 -35.32
CA GLU A 509 10.10 -33.15 -35.97
C GLU A 509 11.51 -33.79 -35.90
N PRO A 510 11.69 -34.90 -35.16
CA PRO A 510 10.71 -35.54 -34.26
C PRO A 510 10.43 -34.69 -33.01
N PRO A 511 9.25 -34.86 -32.36
CA PRO A 511 8.93 -34.16 -31.12
C PRO A 511 9.99 -34.42 -30.05
N VAL A 512 10.39 -33.37 -29.33
CA VAL A 512 11.41 -33.48 -28.26
C VAL A 512 10.83 -34.16 -27.03
N VAL A 513 9.52 -33.99 -26.78
CA VAL A 513 8.79 -34.62 -25.68
C VAL A 513 7.49 -35.25 -26.19
N SER A 514 6.99 -36.24 -25.45
CA SER A 514 5.72 -36.88 -25.78
C SER A 514 4.54 -35.89 -25.63
N ALA A 515 3.49 -36.11 -26.40
CA ALA A 515 2.31 -35.26 -26.37
C ALA A 515 1.60 -35.28 -24.99
N ARG A 516 1.67 -36.40 -24.27
CA ARG A 516 1.21 -36.52 -22.88
C ARG A 516 2.02 -35.64 -21.92
N GLU A 517 3.34 -35.60 -22.09
CA GLU A 517 4.22 -34.74 -21.31
C GLU A 517 4.00 -33.25 -21.62
N THR A 518 3.76 -32.89 -22.88
CA THR A 518 3.38 -31.53 -23.25
C THR A 518 2.08 -31.09 -22.59
N ILE A 519 1.04 -31.92 -22.60
CA ILE A 519 -0.23 -31.62 -21.91
C ILE A 519 0.01 -31.42 -20.41
N ARG A 520 0.81 -32.28 -19.78
CA ARG A 520 1.17 -32.16 -18.36
C ARG A 520 1.81 -30.79 -18.06
N ARG A 521 2.83 -30.40 -18.83
CA ARG A 521 3.51 -29.09 -18.71
C ARG A 521 2.56 -27.91 -18.95
N ALA A 522 1.65 -28.04 -19.93
CA ALA A 522 0.67 -27.00 -20.22
C ALA A 522 -0.36 -26.83 -19.09
N LEU A 523 -0.79 -27.92 -18.45
CA LEU A 523 -1.63 -27.87 -17.25
C LEU A 523 -0.90 -27.23 -16.07
N GLU A 524 0.38 -27.55 -15.85
CA GLU A 524 1.20 -26.87 -14.82
C GLU A 524 1.31 -25.37 -15.10
N ALA A 525 1.52 -24.97 -16.36
CA ALA A 525 1.54 -23.57 -16.75
C ALA A 525 0.16 -22.90 -16.53
N LYS A 526 -0.95 -23.61 -16.75
CA LYS A 526 -2.30 -23.10 -16.49
C LYS A 526 -2.54 -22.78 -15.02
N GLU A 527 -2.04 -23.60 -14.09
CA GLU A 527 -2.16 -23.35 -12.64
C GLU A 527 -1.55 -22.00 -12.22
N LEU A 528 -0.52 -21.52 -12.92
CA LEU A 528 0.05 -20.19 -12.68
C LEU A 528 -0.97 -19.06 -12.92
N LEU A 529 -1.78 -19.19 -13.98
CA LEU A 529 -2.82 -18.21 -14.30
C LEU A 529 -3.96 -18.26 -13.29
N LEU A 530 -4.35 -19.45 -12.83
CA LEU A 530 -5.36 -19.61 -11.78
C LEU A 530 -4.91 -18.97 -10.46
N ARG A 531 -3.64 -19.17 -10.09
CA ARG A 531 -3.02 -18.49 -8.94
C ARG A 531 -3.04 -16.96 -9.11
N ALA A 532 -2.73 -16.45 -10.29
CA ALA A 532 -2.76 -15.01 -10.56
C ALA A 532 -4.17 -14.43 -10.42
N ILE A 533 -5.21 -15.13 -10.92
CA ILE A 533 -6.61 -14.73 -10.74
C ILE A 533 -6.98 -14.65 -9.25
N GLU A 534 -6.59 -15.65 -8.45
CA GLU A 534 -6.87 -15.66 -7.00
C GLU A 534 -6.28 -14.44 -6.30
N ILE A 535 -5.01 -14.14 -6.59
CA ILE A 535 -4.28 -13.00 -6.00
C ILE A 535 -4.92 -11.65 -6.37
N LEU A 536 -5.46 -11.54 -7.59
CA LEU A 536 -6.06 -10.31 -8.11
C LEU A 536 -7.52 -10.10 -7.68
N LYS A 537 -8.23 -11.12 -7.18
CA LYS A 537 -9.64 -10.99 -6.76
C LYS A 537 -9.94 -9.76 -5.88
N PRO A 538 -9.07 -9.37 -4.93
CA PRO A 538 -9.35 -8.22 -4.06
C PRO A 538 -9.02 -6.86 -4.69
N GLU A 539 -8.45 -6.82 -5.89
CA GLU A 539 -8.06 -5.57 -6.54
C GLU A 539 -9.29 -4.73 -6.97
N PRO A 540 -9.24 -3.39 -6.86
CA PRO A 540 -10.36 -2.54 -7.23
C PRO A 540 -10.68 -2.62 -8.73
N LEU A 541 -11.97 -2.50 -9.10
CA LEU A 541 -12.45 -2.55 -10.49
C LEU A 541 -11.82 -1.50 -11.42
N PHE A 542 -11.39 -0.34 -10.88
CA PHE A 542 -10.79 0.75 -11.65
C PHE A 542 -9.29 0.89 -11.35
N SER A 543 -8.59 -0.24 -11.22
CA SER A 543 -7.15 -0.29 -10.94
C SER A 543 -6.36 -0.96 -12.06
N SER A 544 -5.03 -0.85 -12.02
CA SER A 544 -4.14 -1.67 -12.84
C SER A 544 -4.35 -3.17 -12.60
N GLY A 545 -4.78 -3.58 -11.40
CA GLY A 545 -5.13 -4.96 -11.08
C GLY A 545 -6.35 -5.48 -11.85
N ALA A 546 -7.35 -4.63 -12.11
CA ALA A 546 -8.49 -5.00 -12.95
C ALA A 546 -8.07 -5.26 -14.41
N LYS A 547 -7.26 -4.37 -14.99
CA LYS A 547 -6.68 -4.57 -16.33
C LYS A 547 -5.83 -5.84 -16.40
N MET A 548 -5.05 -6.11 -15.36
CA MET A 548 -4.26 -7.32 -15.25
C MET A 548 -5.15 -8.57 -15.18
N THR A 549 -6.28 -8.50 -14.47
CA THR A 549 -7.25 -9.60 -14.36
C THR A 549 -7.82 -9.96 -15.73
N GLU A 550 -8.27 -8.96 -16.50
CA GLU A 550 -8.78 -9.16 -17.86
C GLU A 550 -7.72 -9.85 -18.76
N LEU A 551 -6.47 -9.40 -18.63
CA LEU A 551 -5.36 -9.91 -19.40
C LEU A 551 -5.02 -11.37 -19.04
N VAL A 552 -4.98 -11.72 -17.76
CA VAL A 552 -4.77 -13.10 -17.28
C VAL A 552 -5.93 -14.00 -17.73
N GLN A 553 -7.18 -13.53 -17.62
CA GLN A 553 -8.36 -14.30 -18.04
C GLN A 553 -8.35 -14.58 -19.54
N LYS A 554 -7.94 -13.61 -20.37
CA LYS A 554 -7.76 -13.82 -21.81
C LYS A 554 -6.70 -14.89 -22.08
N THR A 555 -5.54 -14.81 -21.44
CA THR A 555 -4.48 -15.82 -21.60
C THR A 555 -4.94 -17.21 -21.14
N LEU A 556 -5.71 -17.30 -20.06
CA LEU A 556 -6.28 -18.55 -19.57
C LEU A 556 -7.24 -19.17 -20.59
N PHE A 557 -8.10 -18.35 -21.20
CA PHE A 557 -9.03 -18.80 -22.23
C PHE A 557 -8.30 -19.36 -23.46
N GLU A 558 -7.24 -18.68 -23.92
CA GLU A 558 -6.41 -19.15 -25.04
C GLU A 558 -5.71 -20.49 -24.71
N CYS A 559 -5.21 -20.65 -23.49
CA CYS A 559 -4.62 -21.90 -23.00
C CYS A 559 -5.65 -23.05 -22.99
N ASP A 560 -6.87 -22.79 -22.51
CA ASP A 560 -7.94 -23.79 -22.45
C ASP A 560 -8.39 -24.28 -23.82
N ILE A 561 -8.49 -23.37 -24.80
CA ILE A 561 -8.79 -23.75 -26.19
C ILE A 561 -7.72 -24.71 -26.73
N TRP A 562 -6.45 -24.36 -26.53
CA TRP A 562 -5.33 -25.17 -27.03
C TRP A 562 -5.26 -26.54 -26.35
N LEU A 563 -5.45 -26.60 -25.02
CA LEU A 563 -5.49 -27.86 -24.27
C LEU A 563 -6.61 -28.77 -24.77
N LYS A 564 -7.81 -28.21 -25.00
CA LYS A 564 -8.96 -28.96 -25.52
C LYS A 564 -8.69 -29.55 -26.91
N ASP A 565 -8.08 -28.77 -27.80
CA ASP A 565 -7.67 -29.24 -29.13
C ASP A 565 -6.69 -30.41 -29.03
N LYS A 566 -5.62 -30.28 -28.24
CA LYS A 566 -4.59 -31.33 -28.13
C LYS A 566 -5.07 -32.59 -27.43
N MET A 567 -5.86 -32.47 -26.36
CA MET A 567 -6.45 -33.65 -25.71
C MET A 567 -7.41 -34.43 -26.61
N SER A 568 -8.00 -33.79 -27.63
CA SER A 568 -8.88 -34.47 -28.60
C SER A 568 -8.14 -35.14 -29.77
N THR A 569 -6.89 -34.74 -30.02
CA THR A 569 -6.12 -35.16 -31.20
C THR A 569 -5.01 -36.17 -30.90
N ILE A 570 -4.62 -36.31 -29.62
CA ILE A 570 -3.59 -37.26 -29.19
C ILE A 570 -4.26 -38.60 -28.81
N PRO A 571 -3.96 -39.72 -29.50
CA PRO A 571 -4.49 -41.04 -29.13
C PRO A 571 -4.11 -41.42 -27.70
N THR A 572 -5.02 -42.11 -27.01
CA THR A 572 -4.89 -42.49 -25.59
C THR A 572 -3.75 -43.46 -25.32
#